data_AF-A0A1I5E426-F1
#
_entry.id   AF-A0A1I5E426-F1
#
_cell.length_a   1.000
_cell.length_b   1.000
_cell.length_c   1.000
_cell.angle_alpha   90.00
_cell.angle_beta   90.00
_cell.angle_gamma   90.00
#
_symmetry.space_group_name_H-M   'P 1'
#
loop_
_entity.id
_entity.type
_entity.pdbx_description
1 polymer ?
#
loop_
_entity_poly.entity_id
_entity_poly.type
_entity_poly.pdbx_seq_one_letter_code
_entity_poly.pdbx_strand_id
1 'polypeptide(L)'
;MSGTRSPSRTEPATDGWPAWKLALLFYPFAAAAVWINLFMLSLLASWTGLPVLPPMQAAGAAVVLGVPAAWASGRWIRSLMDRARPRG
;
A
#
# COMPACT_ATOMS: atom_id res chain seq x y z
N MET A 1 40.34 34.50 0.16
CA MET A 1 39.25 34.28 1.13
C MET A 1 38.55 33.00 0.70
N SER A 2 38.91 31.86 1.30
CA SER A 2 38.55 30.53 0.82
C SER A 2 37.13 30.18 1.27
N GLY A 3 36.22 30.01 0.31
CA GLY A 3 34.85 29.56 0.55
C GLY A 3 34.82 28.09 0.95
N THR A 4 34.61 27.81 2.22
CA THR A 4 34.30 26.47 2.70
C THR A 4 32.79 26.23 2.57
N ARG A 5 32.36 25.65 1.45
CA ARG A 5 31.06 24.94 1.42
C ARG A 5 31.20 23.69 2.28
N SER A 6 30.80 23.80 3.54
CA SER A 6 30.54 22.63 4.39
C SER A 6 29.40 21.83 3.78
N PRO A 7 29.56 20.53 3.46
CA PRO A 7 28.44 19.69 3.08
C PRO A 7 27.56 19.53 4.32
N SER A 8 26.32 20.03 4.27
CA SER A 8 25.35 19.88 5.34
C SER A 8 24.97 18.40 5.50
N ARG A 9 25.73 17.70 6.35
CA ARG A 9 25.52 16.31 6.78
C ARG A 9 24.37 16.25 7.78
N THR A 10 23.19 16.72 7.38
CA THR A 10 21.99 16.72 8.23
C THR A 10 20.72 16.63 7.39
N GLU A 11 20.78 15.98 6.24
CA GLU A 11 19.56 15.46 5.62
C GLU A 11 19.26 14.11 6.29
N PRO A 12 18.10 13.96 6.96
CA PRO A 12 17.69 12.66 7.47
C PRO A 12 17.57 11.71 6.26
N ALA A 13 17.97 10.45 6.42
CA ALA A 13 17.93 9.45 5.37
C ALA A 13 16.48 9.08 4.97
N THR A 14 15.75 10.00 4.36
CA THR A 14 14.39 9.78 3.81
C THR A 14 14.44 9.11 2.43
N ASP A 15 15.63 8.88 1.87
CA ASP A 15 15.84 8.10 0.63
C ASP A 15 15.54 6.59 0.76
N GLY A 16 15.24 6.09 1.97
CA GLY A 16 15.44 4.68 2.33
C GLY A 16 14.25 3.72 2.26
N TRP A 17 13.07 4.11 1.78
CA TRP A 17 11.89 3.22 1.79
C TRP A 17 11.60 2.63 0.39
N PRO A 18 12.14 1.45 0.06
CA PRO A 18 11.76 0.75 -1.16
C PRO A 18 10.29 0.32 -1.11
N ALA A 19 9.66 0.28 -2.28
CA ALA A 19 8.23 -0.02 -2.43
C ALA A 19 7.81 -1.35 -1.78
N TRP A 20 8.69 -2.35 -1.70
CA TRP A 20 8.40 -3.63 -1.06
C TRP A 20 8.28 -3.51 0.46
N LYS A 21 9.06 -2.64 1.12
CA LYS A 21 8.93 -2.38 2.57
C LYS A 21 7.63 -1.66 2.88
N LEU A 22 7.26 -0.69 2.04
CA LEU A 22 5.96 -0.03 2.13
C LEU A 22 4.83 -1.04 1.91
N ALA A 23 4.92 -1.88 0.88
CA ALA A 23 3.93 -2.93 0.62
C ALA A 23 3.76 -3.86 1.83
N LEU A 24 4.86 -4.32 2.43
CA LEU A 24 4.79 -5.15 3.63
C LEU A 24 4.14 -4.42 4.82
N LEU A 25 4.50 -3.15 5.03
CA LEU A 25 3.91 -2.31 6.09
C LEU A 25 2.41 -2.11 5.90
N PHE A 26 1.96 -1.90 4.65
CA PHE A 26 0.56 -1.67 4.32
C PHE A 26 -0.25 -2.95 4.10
N TYR A 27 0.39 -4.12 4.04
CA TYR A 27 -0.27 -5.39 3.81
C TYR A 27 -1.46 -5.69 4.74
N PRO A 28 -1.38 -5.56 6.08
CA PRO A 28 -2.54 -5.86 6.93
C PRO A 28 -3.75 -4.96 6.62
N PHE A 29 -3.52 -3.69 6.28
CA PHE A 29 -4.58 -2.76 5.89
C PHE A 29 -5.15 -3.09 4.51
N ALA A 30 -4.29 -3.39 3.54
CA ALA A 30 -4.71 -3.77 2.20
C ALA A 30 -5.50 -5.09 2.21
N ALA A 31 -5.04 -6.09 2.96
CA ALA A 31 -5.72 -7.37 3.12
C ALA A 31 -7.09 -7.19 3.81
N ALA A 32 -7.17 -6.38 4.88
CA ALA A 32 -8.45 -6.09 5.53
C ALA A 32 -9.44 -5.36 4.59
N ALA A 33 -8.95 -4.38 3.82
CA ALA A 33 -9.77 -3.68 2.84
C ALA A 33 -10.28 -4.64 1.74
N VAL A 34 -9.41 -5.51 1.22
CA VAL A 34 -9.80 -6.54 0.25
C VAL A 34 -10.83 -7.50 0.85
N TRP A 35 -10.64 -7.95 2.09
CA TRP A 35 -11.57 -8.85 2.77
C TRP A 35 -12.98 -8.26 2.83
N ILE A 36 -13.11 -7.06 3.39
CA ILE A 36 -14.41 -6.39 3.54
C ILE A 36 -15.03 -6.15 2.16
N ASN A 37 -14.23 -5.67 1.19
CA ASN A 37 -14.72 -5.38 -0.15
C ASN A 37 -15.17 -6.62 -0.90
N LEU A 38 -14.48 -7.76 -0.78
CA LEU A 38 -14.91 -9.03 -1.40
C LEU A 38 -16.22 -9.53 -0.81
N PHE A 39 -16.36 -9.46 0.52
CA PHE A 39 -17.62 -9.84 1.17
C PHE A 39 -18.76 -8.94 0.71
N MET A 40 -18.58 -7.61 0.75
CA MET A 40 -19.58 -6.65 0.28
C MET A 40 -19.90 -6.81 -1.21
N LEU A 41 -18.90 -7.06 -2.05
CA LEU A 41 -19.10 -7.35 -3.47
C LEU A 41 -19.96 -8.60 -3.66
N SER A 42 -19.77 -9.64 -2.84
CA SER A 42 -20.60 -10.84 -2.90
C SER A 42 -22.05 -10.58 -2.47
N LEU A 43 -22.27 -9.69 -1.49
CA LEU A 43 -23.61 -9.26 -1.11
C LEU A 43 -24.29 -8.51 -2.26
N LEU A 44 -23.57 -7.63 -2.96
CA LEU A 44 -24.12 -6.93 -4.12
C LEU A 44 -24.38 -7.90 -5.29
N ALA A 45 -23.44 -8.79 -5.58
CA ALA A 45 -23.58 -9.81 -6.61
C ALA A 45 -24.74 -10.78 -6.33
N SER A 46 -25.14 -10.97 -5.06
CA SER A 46 -26.31 -11.80 -4.74
C SER A 46 -27.61 -11.30 -5.37
N TRP A 47 -27.72 -10.01 -5.71
CA TRP A 47 -28.87 -9.45 -6.40
C TRP A 47 -29.02 -9.98 -7.83
N THR A 48 -27.96 -10.53 -8.42
CA THR A 48 -27.99 -11.20 -9.73
C THR A 48 -28.20 -12.72 -9.61
N GLY A 49 -28.54 -13.23 -8.42
CA GLY A 49 -28.74 -14.67 -8.16
C GLY A 49 -27.46 -15.45 -7.86
N LEU A 50 -26.31 -14.79 -7.73
CA LEU A 50 -25.05 -15.44 -7.33
C LEU A 50 -25.06 -15.79 -5.83
N PRO A 51 -24.36 -16.87 -5.41
CA PRO A 51 -24.25 -17.20 -4.00
C PRO A 51 -23.41 -16.15 -3.24
N VAL A 52 -23.78 -15.91 -1.97
CA VAL A 52 -23.02 -15.03 -1.08
C VAL A 52 -21.73 -15.73 -0.62
N LEU A 53 -20.60 -15.03 -0.70
CA LEU A 53 -19.31 -15.53 -0.24
C LEU A 53 -19.26 -15.44 1.30
N PRO A 54 -19.01 -16.55 2.03
CA PRO A 54 -18.91 -16.49 3.49
C PRO A 54 -17.77 -15.56 3.94
N PRO A 55 -17.94 -14.80 5.05
CA PRO A 55 -16.90 -13.88 5.53
C PRO A 55 -15.53 -14.52 5.69
N MET A 56 -15.47 -15.75 6.21
CA MET A 56 -14.19 -16.43 6.42
C MET A 56 -13.53 -16.90 5.11
N GLN A 57 -14.32 -17.20 4.07
CA GLN A 57 -13.79 -17.51 2.75
C GLN A 57 -13.27 -16.23 2.07
N ALA A 58 -13.98 -15.11 2.22
CA ALA A 58 -13.49 -13.80 1.79
C ALA A 58 -12.17 -13.42 2.47
N ALA A 59 -12.00 -13.74 3.77
CA ALA A 59 -10.74 -13.54 4.49
C ALA A 59 -9.61 -14.36 3.86
N GLY A 60 -9.86 -15.64 3.57
CA GLY A 60 -8.89 -16.51 2.89
C GLY A 60 -8.46 -15.98 1.52
N ALA A 61 -9.43 -15.54 0.70
CA ALA A 61 -9.15 -14.91 -0.58
C ALA A 61 -8.36 -13.60 -0.43
N ALA A 62 -8.65 -12.82 0.61
CA ALA A 62 -7.98 -11.55 0.89
C ALA A 62 -6.52 -11.69 1.33
N VAL A 63 -6.11 -12.84 1.89
CA VAL A 63 -4.69 -13.11 2.14
C VAL A 63 -3.91 -13.12 0.83
N VAL A 64 -4.44 -13.78 -0.21
CA VAL A 64 -3.77 -13.86 -1.52
C VAL A 64 -3.91 -12.55 -2.28
N LEU A 65 -5.13 -12.03 -2.41
CA LEU A 65 -5.42 -10.80 -3.16
C LEU A 65 -4.93 -9.53 -2.45
N GLY A 66 -4.66 -9.60 -1.16
CA GLY A 66 -4.04 -8.54 -0.37
C GLY A 66 -2.59 -8.28 -0.80
N VAL A 67 -1.86 -9.27 -1.33
CA VAL A 67 -0.48 -9.09 -1.81
C VAL A 67 -0.39 -8.10 -2.99
N PRO A 68 -1.10 -8.31 -4.12
CA PRO A 68 -1.08 -7.34 -5.21
C PRO A 68 -1.66 -5.99 -4.81
N ALA A 69 -2.69 -5.95 -3.94
CA ALA A 69 -3.24 -4.70 -3.42
C ALA A 69 -2.21 -3.93 -2.58
N ALA A 70 -1.50 -4.61 -1.68
CA ALA A 70 -0.44 -4.02 -0.85
C ALA A 70 0.72 -3.50 -1.70
N TRP A 71 1.12 -4.23 -2.75
CA TRP A 71 2.16 -3.79 -3.66
C TRP A 71 1.76 -2.54 -4.45
N ALA A 72 0.52 -2.49 -4.94
CA ALA A 72 -0.03 -1.30 -5.58
C ALA A 72 -0.01 -0.09 -4.62
N SER A 73 -0.44 -0.27 -3.37
CA SER A 73 -0.38 0.76 -2.33
C SER A 73 1.06 1.21 -2.03
N GLY A 74 2.00 0.26 -1.89
CA GLY A 74 3.41 0.56 -1.64
C GLY A 74 4.06 1.35 -2.78
N ARG A 75 3.76 0.98 -4.04
CA ARG A 75 4.17 1.72 -5.25
C ARG A 75 3.59 3.13 -5.27
N TRP A 76 2.29 3.27 -4.99
CA TRP A 76 1.61 4.55 -4.97
C TRP A 76 2.21 5.49 -3.93
N ILE A 77 2.38 5.01 -2.69
CA ILE A 77 2.95 5.80 -1.59
C ILE A 77 4.40 6.17 -1.89
N ARG A 78 5.21 5.26 -2.44
CA ARG A 78 6.56 5.60 -2.90
C ARG A 78 6.54 6.76 -3.90
N SER A 79 5.63 6.72 -4.88
CA SER A 79 5.52 7.79 -5.86
C SER A 79 5.07 9.13 -5.24
N LEU A 80 4.27 9.10 -4.18
CA LEU A 80 3.87 10.31 -3.45
C LEU A 80 5.05 10.90 -2.66
N MET A 81 5.86 10.04 -2.03
CA MET A 81 7.08 10.47 -1.34
C MET A 81 8.06 11.14 -2.31
N ASP A 82 8.22 10.57 -3.50
CA ASP A 82 9.11 11.13 -4.53
C ASP A 82 8.63 12.51 -5.02
N ARG A 83 7.31 12.69 -5.15
CA ARG A 83 6.70 13.98 -5.54
C ARG A 83 6.78 15.05 -4.46
N ALA A 84 6.79 14.64 -3.19
CA ALA A 84 6.86 15.55 -2.05
C ALA A 84 8.28 16.06 -1.77
N ARG A 85 9.31 15.47 -2.39
CA ARG A 85 10.68 15.93 -2.23
C ARG A 85 10.82 17.36 -2.78
N PRO A 86 11.40 18.30 -2.01
CA PRO A 86 11.66 19.66 -2.48
C PRO A 86 12.48 19.62 -3.78
N ARG A 87 12.08 20.43 -4.77
CA ARG A 87 12.92 20.67 -5.95
C ARG A 87 14.05 21.59 -5.51
N GLY A 88 15.25 21.04 -5.37
CA GLY A 88 16.49 21.80 -5.18
C GLY A 88 16.89 22.54 -6.46
#